data_AF-A0A4Y2SYV7-F1
#
_entry.id   AF-A0A4Y2SYV7-F1
#
_cell.length_a   1.000
_cell.length_b   1.000
_cell.length_c   1.000
_cell.angle_alpha   90.00
_cell.angle_beta   90.00
_cell.angle_gamma   90.00
#
_symmetry.space_group_name_H-M   'P 1'
#
loop_
_entity.id
_entity.type
_entity.pdbx_description
1 polymer ?
#
loop_
_entity_poly.entity_id
_entity_poly.type
_entity_poly.pdbx_seq_one_letter_code
_entity_poly.pdbx_strand_id
1 'polypeptide(L)'
;MDDRAIDGIFLGCLDNLPPVSSKIVRIFTSSTFTDMSMERNALMEEVYPRIKDFCREKHGLEFQVVDMRWGVRDEATDDHMTTDLCMREIENCQRLSMGPNFVTFLGQKYGYRPIPTIIDGKEFRMIHDTLGLMSQDTSLLDRWYREDTNAVPSVFVLQPISSVLVNFNNKRAPKLQAADQATWWDTLDKLQKMLRKAANTLYISKRIDHDAMHNYMMSVTEREVINGILNVPNTRNHCLAYIRQINAVDMTNLKEVSKFIDTLGRTVDIEAQKLLTDLRDVRLPQKIELSNSVK
;
A
#
# COMPACT_ATOMS: atom_id res chain seq x y z
N MET A 1 1.65 -36.23 20.28
CA MET A 1 1.00 -36.42 18.96
C MET A 1 -0.13 -37.39 19.19
N ASP A 2 -1.32 -37.09 18.69
CA ASP A 2 -2.46 -38.01 18.73
C ASP A 2 -2.07 -39.29 17.96
N ASP A 3 -2.33 -40.48 18.52
CA ASP A 3 -1.92 -41.77 17.91
C ASP A 3 -2.46 -41.91 16.48
N ARG A 4 -3.60 -41.28 16.20
CA ARG A 4 -4.23 -41.20 14.86
C ARG A 4 -3.37 -40.46 13.82
N ALA A 5 -2.61 -39.45 14.22
CA ALA A 5 -1.74 -38.71 13.31
C ALA A 5 -0.53 -39.56 12.89
N ILE A 6 -0.02 -40.38 13.82
CA ILE A 6 1.10 -41.28 13.57
C ILE A 6 0.65 -42.42 12.65
N ASP A 7 -0.52 -43.00 12.89
CA ASP A 7 -1.11 -44.00 12.00
C ASP A 7 -1.34 -43.45 10.58
N GLY A 8 -1.80 -42.20 10.47
CA GLY A 8 -1.91 -41.49 9.20
C GLY A 8 -0.59 -41.41 8.44
N ILE A 9 0.51 -41.04 9.12
CA ILE A 9 1.85 -40.98 8.53
C ILE A 9 2.30 -42.36 8.05
N PHE A 10 2.09 -43.41 8.84
CA PHE A 10 2.43 -44.78 8.43
C PHE A 10 1.61 -45.29 7.24
N LEU A 11 0.40 -44.76 7.05
CA LEU A 11 -0.45 -45.01 5.88
C LEU A 11 -0.14 -44.07 4.69
N GLY A 12 0.87 -43.21 4.80
CA GLY A 12 1.28 -42.28 3.75
C GLY A 12 0.45 -40.99 3.67
N CYS A 13 -0.34 -40.67 4.71
CA CYS A 13 -1.13 -39.45 4.81
C CYS A 13 -0.34 -38.38 5.60
N LEU A 14 -0.19 -37.19 5.00
CA LEU A 14 0.50 -36.04 5.60
C LEU A 14 -0.48 -34.92 6.03
N ASP A 15 -1.76 -35.21 6.09
CA ASP A 15 -2.78 -34.25 6.54
C ASP A 15 -2.70 -34.04 8.06
N ASN A 16 -3.03 -32.83 8.51
CA ASN A 16 -3.09 -32.45 9.93
C ASN A 16 -1.78 -32.65 10.72
N LEU A 17 -0.63 -32.62 10.04
CA LEU A 17 0.66 -32.55 10.72
C LEU A 17 0.72 -31.28 11.60
N PRO A 18 1.35 -31.35 12.79
CA PRO A 18 1.51 -30.17 13.62
C PRO A 18 2.27 -29.10 12.83
N PRO A 19 1.84 -27.82 12.90
CA PRO A 19 2.50 -26.75 12.19
C PRO A 19 3.96 -26.66 12.63
N VAL A 20 4.87 -26.58 11.66
CA VAL A 20 6.29 -26.40 11.94
C VAL A 20 6.46 -25.06 12.64
N SER A 21 7.09 -25.06 13.82
CA SER A 21 7.38 -23.81 14.53
C SER A 21 8.27 -22.93 13.65
N SER A 22 7.76 -21.78 13.21
CA SER A 22 8.60 -20.76 12.57
C SER A 22 9.73 -20.37 13.53
N LYS A 23 10.93 -20.12 13.02
CA LYS A 23 12.05 -19.56 13.82
C LYS A 23 12.43 -18.17 13.35
N ILE A 24 11.44 -17.42 12.88
CA ILE A 24 11.64 -16.13 12.23
C ILE A 24 10.79 -15.06 12.93
N VAL A 25 11.39 -13.90 13.17
CA VAL A 25 10.69 -12.63 13.42
C VAL A 25 10.80 -11.82 12.13
N ARG A 26 9.68 -11.70 11.40
CA ARG A 26 9.61 -11.01 10.12
C ARG A 26 8.63 -9.84 10.22
N ILE A 27 9.15 -8.62 10.10
CA ILE A 27 8.33 -7.40 10.18
C ILE A 27 8.12 -6.77 8.81
N PHE A 28 6.92 -6.28 8.54
CA PHE A 28 6.66 -5.35 7.45
C PHE A 28 6.77 -3.92 7.98
N THR A 29 7.58 -3.08 7.32
CA THR A 29 7.75 -1.67 7.67
C THR A 29 6.96 -0.77 6.73
N SER A 30 5.83 -0.25 7.22
CA SER A 30 4.94 0.69 6.54
C SER A 30 5.36 2.14 6.80
N SER A 31 5.55 2.92 5.75
CA SER A 31 5.78 4.36 5.83
C SER A 31 5.59 5.07 4.49
N THR A 32 5.43 6.39 4.54
CA THR A 32 5.66 7.24 3.36
C THR A 32 7.17 7.37 3.07
N PHE A 33 7.52 7.69 1.82
CA PHE A 33 8.91 7.60 1.35
C PHE A 33 9.78 8.77 1.81
N THR A 34 9.35 10.00 1.54
CA THR A 34 10.16 11.20 1.75
C THR A 34 10.17 11.65 3.21
N ASP A 35 9.01 11.59 3.87
CA ASP A 35 8.79 12.10 5.23
C ASP A 35 9.60 11.31 6.27
N MET A 36 9.75 9.99 6.10
CA MET A 36 10.42 9.09 7.07
C MET A 36 11.80 8.61 6.64
N SER A 37 12.42 9.28 5.67
CA SER A 37 13.69 8.84 5.08
C SER A 37 14.83 8.76 6.11
N MET A 38 14.91 9.73 7.02
CA MET A 38 15.93 9.79 8.07
C MET A 38 15.77 8.63 9.07
N GLU A 39 14.56 8.43 9.57
CA GLU A 39 14.24 7.39 10.54
C GLU A 39 14.52 6.00 9.96
N ARG A 40 14.16 5.78 8.70
CA ARG A 40 14.39 4.51 8.01
C ARG A 40 15.86 4.21 7.80
N ASN A 41 16.66 5.22 7.44
CA ASN A 41 18.10 5.06 7.31
C ASN A 41 18.73 4.70 8.67
N ALA A 42 18.34 5.39 9.74
CA ALA A 42 18.80 5.06 11.10
C ALA A 42 18.38 3.64 11.54
N LEU A 43 17.17 3.20 11.18
CA LEU A 43 16.72 1.84 11.45
C LEU A 43 17.62 0.80 10.75
N MET A 44 17.93 1.03 9.47
CA MET A 44 18.77 0.13 8.68
C MET A 44 20.22 0.08 9.17
N GLU A 45 20.80 1.24 9.49
CA GLU A 45 22.21 1.37 9.86
C GLU A 45 22.47 0.95 11.31
N GLU A 46 21.56 1.26 12.24
CA GLU A 46 21.83 1.13 13.68
C GLU A 46 20.91 0.13 14.40
N VAL A 47 19.62 0.10 14.07
CA VAL A 47 18.62 -0.62 14.88
C VAL A 47 18.46 -2.07 14.45
N TYR A 48 18.18 -2.32 13.18
CA TYR A 48 17.94 -3.67 12.66
C TYR A 48 19.12 -4.62 12.84
N PRO A 49 20.40 -4.21 12.68
CA PRO A 49 21.53 -5.08 12.98
C PRO A 49 21.54 -5.54 14.44
N ARG A 50 21.27 -4.62 15.38
CA ARG A 50 21.24 -4.93 16.82
C ARG A 50 20.08 -5.87 17.18
N ILE A 51 18.90 -5.67 16.59
CA ILE A 51 17.76 -6.57 16.77
C ILE A 51 18.08 -7.95 16.19
N LYS A 52 18.71 -8.01 15.00
CA LYS A 52 19.11 -9.26 14.36
C LYS A 52 20.09 -10.05 15.24
N ASP A 53 21.08 -9.40 15.80
CA ASP A 53 22.03 -10.02 16.71
C ASP A 53 21.34 -10.50 17.99
N PHE A 54 20.46 -9.68 18.58
CA PHE A 54 19.66 -10.07 19.74
C PHE A 54 18.79 -11.31 19.47
N CYS A 55 18.01 -11.32 18.38
CA CYS A 55 17.18 -12.45 17.99
C CYS A 55 18.00 -13.72 17.78
N ARG A 56 19.14 -13.61 17.09
CA ARG A 56 20.03 -14.74 16.80
C ARG A 56 20.69 -15.29 18.06
N GLU A 57 21.29 -14.42 18.87
CA GLU A 57 22.15 -14.82 20.00
C GLU A 57 21.38 -15.20 21.25
N LYS A 58 20.25 -14.53 21.53
CA LYS A 58 19.45 -14.78 22.74
C LYS A 58 18.34 -15.79 22.53
N HIS A 59 17.80 -15.88 21.31
CA HIS A 59 16.60 -16.66 21.04
C HIS A 59 16.75 -17.69 19.92
N GLY A 60 17.87 -17.70 19.18
CA GLY A 60 18.05 -18.59 18.04
C GLY A 60 17.04 -18.33 16.92
N LEU A 61 16.58 -17.09 16.79
CA LEU A 61 15.61 -16.64 15.80
C LEU A 61 16.31 -15.86 14.69
N GLU A 62 15.82 -16.02 13.47
CA GLU A 62 16.19 -15.15 12.36
C GLU A 62 15.32 -13.88 12.38
N PHE A 63 15.94 -12.72 12.16
CA PHE A 63 15.22 -11.45 12.02
C PHE A 63 15.24 -10.99 10.57
N GLN A 64 14.08 -10.68 10.03
CA GLN A 64 13.89 -10.22 8.65
C GLN A 64 13.02 -8.96 8.64
N VAL A 65 13.41 -8.00 7.82
CA VAL A 65 12.64 -6.78 7.59
C VAL A 65 12.19 -6.78 6.14
N VAL A 66 10.89 -6.64 5.94
CA VAL A 66 10.30 -6.37 4.63
C VAL A 66 10.02 -4.90 4.54
N ASP A 67 10.75 -4.25 3.64
CA ASP A 67 10.62 -2.84 3.38
C ASP A 67 10.54 -2.62 1.87
N MET A 68 9.31 -2.47 1.39
CA MET A 68 9.05 -2.45 -0.05
C MET A 68 9.68 -1.24 -0.74
N ARG A 69 10.09 -0.18 -0.04
CA ARG A 69 10.75 0.95 -0.71
C ARG A 69 12.17 0.62 -1.18
N TRP A 70 12.79 -0.43 -0.64
CA TRP A 70 14.07 -0.94 -1.08
C TRP A 70 13.82 -2.16 -1.97
N GLY A 71 13.95 -1.99 -3.27
CA GLY A 71 13.86 -3.10 -4.23
C GLY A 71 12.52 -3.25 -4.97
N VAL A 72 11.62 -2.25 -4.95
CA VAL A 72 10.61 -2.17 -6.03
C VAL A 72 11.37 -2.00 -7.33
N ARG A 73 11.25 -2.99 -8.22
CA ARG A 73 11.85 -2.92 -9.56
C ARG A 73 10.96 -2.10 -10.49
N ASP A 74 11.54 -1.56 -11.55
CA ASP A 74 10.81 -0.74 -12.54
C ASP A 74 9.61 -1.52 -13.13
N GLU A 75 9.74 -2.85 -13.26
CA GLU A 75 8.69 -3.74 -13.76
C GLU A 75 7.44 -3.75 -12.84
N ALA A 76 7.61 -3.66 -11.52
CA ALA A 76 6.47 -3.61 -10.59
C ALA A 76 5.71 -2.28 -10.65
N THR A 77 6.36 -1.21 -11.15
CA THR A 77 5.68 0.06 -11.46
C THR A 77 4.94 -0.04 -12.79
N ASP A 78 5.56 -0.68 -13.78
CA ASP A 78 4.97 -0.92 -15.10
C ASP A 78 3.66 -1.71 -15.03
N ASP A 79 3.66 -2.80 -14.26
CA ASP A 79 2.52 -3.70 -14.10
C ASP A 79 1.55 -3.27 -12.98
N HIS A 80 1.75 -2.10 -12.36
CA HIS A 80 0.93 -1.57 -11.26
C HIS A 80 0.85 -2.51 -10.04
N MET A 81 1.87 -3.34 -9.82
CA MET A 81 1.86 -4.40 -8.80
C MET A 81 2.32 -3.95 -7.42
N THR A 82 2.84 -2.72 -7.28
CA THR A 82 3.45 -2.24 -6.02
C THR A 82 2.54 -2.46 -4.81
N THR A 83 1.26 -2.08 -4.91
CA THR A 83 0.30 -2.23 -3.79
C THR A 83 0.03 -3.69 -3.46
N ASP A 84 -0.18 -4.54 -4.47
CA ASP A 84 -0.46 -5.96 -4.28
C ASP A 84 0.72 -6.69 -3.64
N LEU A 85 1.95 -6.33 -4.04
CA LEU A 85 3.16 -6.85 -3.42
C LEU A 85 3.25 -6.45 -1.94
N CYS A 86 2.93 -5.20 -1.60
CA CYS A 86 2.84 -4.78 -0.20
C CYS A 86 1.84 -5.64 0.59
N MET A 87 0.63 -5.86 0.06
CA MET A 87 -0.40 -6.62 0.78
C MET A 87 0.01 -8.08 0.99
N ARG A 88 0.57 -8.74 -0.03
CA ARG A 88 1.09 -10.12 0.09
C ARG A 88 2.22 -10.23 1.10
N GLU A 89 3.11 -9.25 1.15
CA GLU A 89 4.20 -9.25 2.14
C GLU A 89 3.69 -9.02 3.57
N ILE A 90 2.66 -8.19 3.77
CA ILE A 90 1.99 -8.06 5.07
C ILE A 90 1.42 -9.40 5.51
N GLU A 91 0.67 -10.08 4.64
CA GLU A 91 0.12 -11.41 4.93
C GLU A 91 1.22 -12.43 5.26
N ASN A 92 2.34 -12.41 4.52
CA ASN A 92 3.47 -13.27 4.80
C ASN A 92 4.12 -12.97 6.16
N CYS A 93 4.31 -11.70 6.52
CA CYS A 93 4.80 -11.33 7.84
C CYS A 93 3.86 -11.81 8.95
N GLN A 94 2.55 -11.63 8.77
CA GLN A 94 1.53 -12.08 9.73
C GLN A 94 1.51 -13.59 9.91
N ARG A 95 1.70 -14.35 8.82
CA ARG A 95 1.72 -15.81 8.83
C ARG A 95 3.02 -16.41 9.39
N LEU A 96 4.16 -15.79 9.09
CA LEU A 96 5.49 -16.38 9.36
C LEU A 96 6.12 -15.87 10.66
N SER A 97 5.80 -14.67 11.13
CA SER A 97 6.53 -14.05 12.24
C SER A 97 6.13 -14.59 13.60
N MET A 98 7.12 -14.98 14.41
CA MET A 98 6.95 -15.28 15.83
C MET A 98 7.01 -13.99 16.66
N GLY A 99 5.92 -13.23 16.67
CA GLY A 99 5.80 -11.98 17.44
C GLY A 99 5.48 -10.79 16.54
N PRO A 100 6.20 -9.66 16.66
CA PRO A 100 5.96 -8.48 15.82
C PRO A 100 5.98 -8.84 14.34
N ASN A 101 4.96 -8.40 13.61
CA ASN A 101 4.82 -8.64 12.17
C ASN A 101 4.57 -7.36 11.37
N PHE A 102 4.16 -6.27 12.02
CA PHE A 102 3.84 -5.03 11.34
C PHE A 102 4.28 -3.81 12.15
N VAL A 103 5.03 -2.92 11.52
CA VAL A 103 5.48 -1.66 12.11
C VAL A 103 5.10 -0.53 11.17
N THR A 104 4.38 0.48 11.66
CA THR A 104 4.03 1.66 10.88
C THR A 104 4.68 2.92 11.41
N PHE A 105 5.21 3.74 10.50
CA PHE A 105 5.72 5.09 10.77
C PHE A 105 4.82 6.10 10.07
N LEU A 106 4.07 6.89 10.85
CA LEU A 106 3.14 7.89 10.34
C LEU A 106 3.60 9.31 10.70
N GLY A 107 3.77 10.15 9.69
CA GLY A 107 4.15 11.55 9.84
C GLY A 107 3.01 12.49 9.50
N GLN A 108 3.30 13.49 8.67
CA GLN A 108 2.34 14.47 8.15
C GLN A 108 2.07 14.31 6.65
N LYS A 109 2.70 13.32 6.02
CA LYS A 109 2.42 12.92 4.64
C LYS A 109 1.52 11.70 4.60
N TYR A 110 0.42 11.80 3.87
CA TYR A 110 -0.52 10.74 3.54
C TYR A 110 0.02 9.83 2.43
N GLY A 111 0.72 10.43 1.46
CA GLY A 111 1.52 9.71 0.47
C GLY A 111 0.79 9.34 -0.81
N TYR A 112 1.38 8.39 -1.55
CA TYR A 112 0.94 8.01 -2.89
C TYR A 112 -0.42 7.29 -2.86
N ARG A 113 -1.34 7.75 -3.72
CA ARG A 113 -2.72 7.28 -3.85
C ARG A 113 -2.94 6.66 -5.23
N PRO A 114 -2.66 5.37 -5.44
CA PRO A 114 -2.77 4.73 -6.75
C PRO A 114 -4.23 4.64 -7.23
N ILE A 115 -4.40 4.48 -8.53
CA ILE A 115 -5.69 4.04 -9.10
C ILE A 115 -5.80 2.51 -8.98
N PRO A 116 -7.01 1.93 -8.90
CA PRO A 116 -7.16 0.49 -8.82
C PRO A 116 -6.65 -0.22 -10.08
N THR A 117 -5.84 -1.26 -9.90
CA THR A 117 -5.36 -2.11 -11.01
C THR A 117 -6.50 -2.95 -11.60
N ILE A 118 -7.48 -3.32 -10.78
CA ILE A 118 -8.65 -4.11 -11.18
C ILE A 118 -9.90 -3.40 -10.65
N ILE A 119 -10.90 -3.25 -11.52
CA ILE A 119 -12.22 -2.70 -11.18
C ILE A 119 -13.28 -3.72 -11.59
N ASP A 120 -14.25 -4.00 -10.72
CA ASP A 120 -15.39 -4.86 -11.07
C ASP A 120 -16.10 -4.31 -12.32
N GLY A 121 -16.51 -5.20 -13.23
CA GLY A 121 -17.06 -4.78 -14.52
C GLY A 121 -18.34 -3.95 -14.40
N LYS A 122 -19.19 -4.23 -13.41
CA LYS A 122 -20.39 -3.42 -13.15
C LYS A 122 -19.99 -2.05 -12.62
N GLU A 123 -19.01 -1.99 -11.71
CA GLU A 123 -18.50 -0.73 -11.17
C GLU A 123 -17.83 0.14 -12.24
N PHE A 124 -16.99 -0.44 -13.09
CA PHE A 124 -16.34 0.27 -14.20
C PHE A 124 -17.35 0.90 -15.15
N ARG A 125 -18.38 0.14 -15.55
CA ARG A 125 -19.46 0.65 -16.40
C ARG A 125 -20.22 1.80 -15.75
N MET A 126 -20.53 1.70 -14.44
CA MET A 126 -21.15 2.80 -13.70
C MET A 126 -20.27 4.06 -13.68
N ILE A 127 -18.95 3.91 -13.51
CA ILE A 127 -17.98 5.01 -13.56
C ILE A 127 -17.97 5.65 -14.95
N HIS A 128 -17.84 4.83 -16.00
CA HIS A 128 -17.83 5.27 -17.39
C HIS A 128 -19.10 6.05 -17.76
N ASP A 129 -20.28 5.50 -17.45
CA ASP A 129 -21.56 6.13 -17.73
C ASP A 129 -21.73 7.46 -16.97
N THR A 130 -21.29 7.50 -15.71
CA THR A 130 -21.32 8.73 -14.90
C THR A 130 -20.46 9.82 -15.51
N LEU A 131 -19.27 9.48 -16.00
CA LEU A 131 -18.39 10.44 -16.67
C LEU A 131 -18.99 10.94 -17.99
N GLY A 132 -19.61 10.05 -18.77
CA GLY A 132 -20.33 10.40 -20.00
C GLY A 132 -21.49 11.36 -19.75
N LEU A 133 -22.30 11.11 -18.71
CA LEU A 133 -23.38 12.02 -18.29
C LEU A 133 -22.88 13.40 -17.84
N MET A 134 -21.63 13.48 -17.36
CA MET A 134 -20.95 14.71 -16.97
C MET A 134 -20.17 15.36 -18.13
N SER A 135 -20.38 14.89 -19.37
CA SER A 135 -19.68 15.33 -20.58
C SER A 135 -18.15 15.31 -20.45
N GLN A 136 -17.61 14.34 -19.70
CA GLN A 136 -16.17 14.11 -19.61
C GLN A 136 -15.73 13.16 -20.72
N ASP A 137 -14.55 13.41 -21.27
CA ASP A 137 -13.93 12.48 -22.23
C ASP A 137 -13.45 11.21 -21.50
N THR A 138 -14.01 10.06 -21.87
CA THR A 138 -13.68 8.74 -21.29
C THR A 138 -12.60 8.00 -22.06
N SER A 139 -12.08 8.56 -23.17
CA SER A 139 -11.10 7.89 -24.04
C SER A 139 -9.85 7.42 -23.30
N LEU A 140 -9.46 8.13 -22.24
CA LEU A 140 -8.33 7.75 -21.40
C LEU A 140 -8.61 6.47 -20.60
N LEU A 141 -9.82 6.31 -20.07
CA LEU A 141 -10.23 5.08 -19.39
C LEU A 141 -10.26 3.92 -20.37
N ASP A 142 -10.85 4.11 -21.55
CA ASP A 142 -10.97 3.07 -22.58
C ASP A 142 -9.60 2.61 -23.12
N ARG A 143 -8.63 3.53 -23.16
CA ARG A 143 -7.26 3.22 -23.58
C ARG A 143 -6.51 2.39 -22.54
N TRP A 144 -6.73 2.66 -21.26
CA TRP A 144 -5.91 2.14 -20.16
C TRP A 144 -6.53 0.97 -19.41
N TYR A 145 -7.86 0.79 -19.45
CA TYR A 145 -8.55 -0.34 -18.84
C TYR A 145 -9.14 -1.24 -19.93
N ARG A 146 -8.89 -2.55 -19.83
CA ARG A 146 -9.48 -3.55 -20.73
C ARG A 146 -10.32 -4.55 -19.95
N GLU A 147 -11.49 -4.90 -20.50
CA GLU A 147 -12.34 -5.92 -19.91
C GLU A 147 -11.70 -7.30 -20.07
N ASP A 148 -11.50 -7.99 -18.94
CA ASP A 148 -11.25 -9.42 -18.88
C ASP A 148 -12.57 -10.14 -18.60
N THR A 149 -13.07 -10.82 -19.63
CA THR A 149 -14.32 -11.61 -19.57
C THR A 149 -14.09 -13.04 -19.09
N ASN A 150 -12.83 -13.46 -18.88
CA ASN A 150 -12.52 -14.76 -18.29
C ASN A 150 -12.71 -14.77 -16.77
N ALA A 151 -12.62 -13.59 -16.14
CA ALA A 151 -12.99 -13.41 -14.74
C ALA A 151 -14.52 -13.52 -14.58
N VAL A 152 -14.97 -14.14 -13.47
CA VAL A 152 -16.40 -14.29 -13.14
C VAL A 152 -16.64 -13.73 -11.74
N PRO A 153 -17.30 -12.55 -11.59
CA PRO A 153 -17.79 -11.66 -12.65
C PRO A 153 -16.65 -10.99 -13.47
N SER A 154 -16.99 -10.43 -14.65
CA SER A 154 -16.00 -9.75 -15.50
C SER A 154 -15.39 -8.54 -14.79
N VAL A 155 -14.13 -8.25 -15.09
CA VAL A 155 -13.39 -7.14 -14.49
C VAL A 155 -12.70 -6.30 -15.56
N PHE A 156 -12.40 -5.05 -15.24
CA PHE A 156 -11.55 -4.19 -16.06
C PHE A 156 -10.16 -4.09 -15.44
N VAL A 157 -9.15 -4.42 -16.23
CA VAL A 157 -7.75 -4.48 -15.79
C VAL A 157 -6.98 -3.31 -16.38
N LEU A 158 -6.31 -2.55 -15.52
CA LEU A 158 -5.37 -1.50 -15.89
C LEU A 158 -4.19 -2.11 -16.64
N GLN A 159 -3.92 -1.63 -17.84
CA GLN A 159 -2.89 -2.18 -18.70
C GLN A 159 -1.48 -1.75 -18.24
N PRO A 160 -0.46 -2.60 -18.45
CA PRO A 160 0.93 -2.23 -18.18
C PRO A 160 1.32 -0.94 -18.92
N ILE A 161 2.11 -0.09 -18.27
CA ILE A 161 2.49 1.22 -18.82
C ILE A 161 3.18 1.07 -20.18
N SER A 162 4.11 0.12 -20.29
CA SER A 162 4.90 -0.19 -21.47
C SER A 162 4.09 -0.78 -22.63
N SER A 163 2.89 -1.31 -22.37
CA SER A 163 1.98 -1.74 -23.44
C SER A 163 1.43 -0.58 -24.28
N VAL A 164 1.45 0.63 -23.71
CA VAL A 164 0.99 1.87 -24.36
C VAL A 164 2.14 2.85 -24.60
N LEU A 165 3.10 2.93 -23.66
CA LEU A 165 4.25 3.82 -23.64
C LEU A 165 5.53 2.99 -23.72
N VAL A 166 5.88 2.55 -24.92
CA VAL A 166 6.89 1.51 -25.18
C VAL A 166 8.30 1.82 -24.65
N ASN A 167 8.64 3.09 -24.40
CA ASN A 167 9.93 3.47 -23.86
C ASN A 167 9.95 3.66 -22.35
N PHE A 168 8.84 3.44 -21.64
CA PHE A 168 8.73 3.66 -20.19
C PHE A 168 9.86 2.98 -19.37
N ASN A 169 10.25 1.77 -19.79
CA ASN A 169 11.34 0.98 -19.20
C ASN A 169 12.60 0.89 -20.09
N ASN A 170 12.71 1.71 -21.13
CA ASN A 170 13.81 1.64 -22.10
C ASN A 170 15.09 2.31 -21.58
N LYS A 171 15.84 1.59 -20.74
CA LYS A 171 17.13 2.02 -20.18
C LYS A 171 18.20 2.34 -21.23
N ARG A 172 18.03 1.87 -22.48
CA ARG A 172 18.96 2.15 -23.59
C ARG A 172 18.70 3.52 -24.25
N ALA A 173 17.54 4.12 -24.02
CA ALA A 173 17.18 5.42 -24.59
C ALA A 173 16.65 6.39 -23.50
N PRO A 174 17.54 6.96 -22.66
CA PRO A 174 17.12 7.74 -21.49
C PRO A 174 16.21 8.94 -21.78
N LYS A 175 16.40 9.61 -22.93
CA LYS A 175 15.54 10.74 -23.33
C LYS A 175 14.12 10.30 -23.66
N LEU A 176 13.95 9.19 -24.38
CA LEU A 176 12.64 8.64 -24.70
C LEU A 176 11.97 8.07 -23.45
N GLN A 177 12.75 7.41 -22.60
CA GLN A 177 12.29 6.94 -21.30
C GLN A 177 11.73 8.07 -20.44
N ALA A 178 12.47 9.16 -20.27
CA ALA A 178 12.02 10.30 -19.49
C ALA A 178 10.74 10.94 -20.07
N ALA A 179 10.60 10.99 -21.40
CA ALA A 179 9.40 11.52 -22.06
C ALA A 179 8.17 10.63 -21.82
N ASP A 180 8.31 9.31 -21.95
CA ASP A 180 7.24 8.35 -21.68
C ASP A 180 6.87 8.32 -20.19
N GLN A 181 7.85 8.41 -19.28
CA GLN A 181 7.60 8.52 -17.85
C GLN A 181 6.84 9.80 -17.50
N ALA A 182 7.22 10.95 -18.07
CA ALA A 182 6.49 12.20 -17.87
C ALA A 182 5.04 12.10 -18.40
N THR A 183 4.86 11.46 -19.56
CA THR A 183 3.53 11.22 -20.16
C THR A 183 2.67 10.32 -19.27
N TRP A 184 3.26 9.29 -18.66
CA TRP A 184 2.56 8.43 -17.71
C TRP A 184 2.10 9.20 -16.47
N TRP A 185 2.97 9.99 -15.84
CA TRP A 185 2.60 10.72 -14.62
C TRP A 185 1.48 11.75 -14.86
N ASP A 186 1.47 12.43 -16.01
CA ASP A 186 0.37 13.29 -16.43
C ASP A 186 -0.93 12.49 -16.70
N THR A 187 -0.80 11.34 -17.36
CA THR A 187 -1.91 10.42 -17.62
C THR A 187 -2.53 9.90 -16.32
N LEU A 188 -1.70 9.48 -15.37
CA LEU A 188 -2.13 8.98 -14.07
C LEU A 188 -2.88 10.04 -13.28
N ASP A 189 -2.39 11.29 -13.25
CA ASP A 189 -3.08 12.40 -12.59
C ASP A 189 -4.48 12.64 -13.19
N LYS A 190 -4.62 12.57 -14.52
CA LYS A 190 -5.92 12.66 -15.20
C LYS A 190 -6.85 11.49 -14.85
N LEU A 191 -6.35 10.26 -14.90
CA LEU A 191 -7.11 9.07 -14.53
C LEU A 191 -7.57 9.13 -13.06
N GLN A 192 -6.69 9.53 -12.14
CA GLN A 192 -7.04 9.71 -10.73
C GLN A 192 -8.19 10.71 -10.56
N LYS A 193 -8.10 11.88 -11.22
CA LYS A 193 -9.15 12.90 -11.15
C LYS A 193 -10.48 12.38 -11.71
N MET A 194 -10.46 11.69 -12.84
CA MET A 194 -11.66 11.10 -13.45
C MET A 194 -12.32 10.07 -12.51
N LEU A 195 -11.54 9.10 -12.04
CA LEU A 195 -12.04 8.01 -11.19
C LEU A 195 -12.56 8.54 -9.85
N ARG A 196 -11.82 9.43 -9.18
CA ARG A 196 -12.26 10.03 -7.89
C ARG A 196 -13.54 10.84 -8.06
N LYS A 197 -13.65 11.62 -9.13
CA LYS A 197 -14.85 12.41 -9.43
C LYS A 197 -16.07 11.49 -9.63
N ALA A 198 -15.93 10.45 -10.46
CA ALA A 198 -17.00 9.51 -10.73
C ALA A 198 -17.41 8.72 -9.48
N ALA A 199 -16.44 8.19 -8.73
CA ALA A 199 -16.69 7.47 -7.48
C ALA A 199 -17.43 8.34 -6.45
N ASN A 200 -17.02 9.60 -6.29
CA ASN A 200 -17.71 10.52 -5.39
C ASN A 200 -19.15 10.83 -5.85
N THR A 201 -19.38 11.02 -7.15
CA THR A 201 -20.73 11.21 -7.70
C THR A 201 -21.62 9.96 -7.51
N LEU A 202 -21.06 8.77 -7.70
CA LEU A 202 -21.76 7.50 -7.46
C LEU A 202 -22.10 7.31 -5.97
N TYR A 203 -21.20 7.70 -5.07
CA TYR A 203 -21.46 7.66 -3.63
C TYR A 203 -22.57 8.63 -3.22
N ILE A 204 -22.52 9.89 -3.67
CA ILE A 204 -23.56 10.91 -3.39
C ILE A 204 -24.92 10.45 -3.92
N SER A 205 -24.95 9.79 -5.08
CA SER A 205 -26.16 9.21 -5.68
C SER A 205 -26.57 7.85 -5.11
N LYS A 206 -25.87 7.36 -4.07
CA LYS A 206 -26.12 6.09 -3.36
C LYS A 206 -26.09 4.87 -4.29
N ARG A 207 -25.24 4.91 -5.32
CA ARG A 207 -25.01 3.81 -6.27
C ARG A 207 -23.89 2.87 -5.83
N ILE A 208 -22.94 3.39 -5.08
CA ILE A 208 -21.88 2.64 -4.40
C ILE A 208 -21.85 3.06 -2.92
N ASP A 209 -21.30 2.21 -2.06
CA ASP A 209 -21.12 2.52 -0.65
C ASP A 209 -19.86 3.37 -0.42
N HIS A 210 -19.63 3.73 0.85
CA HIS A 210 -18.49 4.53 1.24
C HIS A 210 -17.16 3.82 0.98
N ASP A 211 -17.08 2.51 1.22
CA ASP A 211 -15.84 1.75 1.12
C ASP A 211 -15.39 1.59 -0.34
N ALA A 212 -16.35 1.33 -1.24
CA ALA A 212 -16.12 1.33 -2.69
C ALA A 212 -15.63 2.70 -3.19
N MET A 213 -16.22 3.80 -2.72
CA MET A 213 -15.76 5.14 -3.07
C MET A 213 -14.36 5.43 -2.51
N HIS A 214 -14.15 5.12 -1.23
CA HIS A 214 -12.89 5.38 -0.53
C HIS A 214 -11.71 4.59 -1.12
N ASN A 215 -11.99 3.46 -1.76
CA ASN A 215 -10.99 2.70 -2.53
C ASN A 215 -10.27 3.55 -3.60
N TYR A 216 -10.91 4.58 -4.15
CA TYR A 216 -10.28 5.51 -5.12
C TYR A 216 -9.51 6.67 -4.48
N MET A 217 -9.66 6.85 -3.16
CA MET A 217 -9.07 7.94 -2.38
C MET A 217 -7.88 7.48 -1.52
N MET A 218 -7.80 6.18 -1.26
CA MET A 218 -6.85 5.56 -0.34
C MET A 218 -5.39 5.69 -0.78
N SER A 219 -4.50 6.01 0.17
CA SER A 219 -3.06 5.89 -0.05
C SER A 219 -2.60 4.44 0.14
N VAL A 220 -1.43 4.11 -0.41
CA VAL A 220 -0.80 2.80 -0.14
C VAL A 220 -0.60 2.60 1.36
N THR A 221 -0.15 3.64 2.06
CA THR A 221 0.08 3.58 3.52
C THR A 221 -1.23 3.35 4.30
N GLU A 222 -2.35 3.95 3.88
CA GLU A 222 -3.64 3.61 4.49
C GLU A 222 -3.97 2.12 4.29
N ARG A 223 -3.81 1.60 3.06
CA ARG A 223 -4.05 0.18 2.77
C ARG A 223 -3.16 -0.74 3.61
N GLU A 224 -1.89 -0.38 3.76
CA GLU A 224 -0.94 -1.10 4.61
C GLU A 224 -1.41 -1.11 6.08
N VAL A 225 -1.82 0.03 6.63
CA VAL A 225 -2.31 0.13 8.02
C VAL A 225 -3.65 -0.60 8.21
N ILE A 226 -4.56 -0.56 7.22
CA ILE A 226 -5.81 -1.32 7.27
C ILE A 226 -5.53 -2.81 7.41
N ASN A 227 -4.67 -3.36 6.55
CA ASN A 227 -4.39 -4.79 6.53
C ASN A 227 -3.40 -5.22 7.64
N GLY A 228 -2.51 -4.33 8.06
CA GLY A 228 -1.51 -4.59 9.10
C GLY A 228 -2.03 -4.42 10.53
N ILE A 229 -3.01 -3.53 10.76
CA ILE A 229 -3.46 -3.14 12.10
C ILE A 229 -4.99 -3.11 12.23
N LEU A 230 -5.72 -2.45 11.33
CA LEU A 230 -7.16 -2.19 11.56
C LEU A 230 -8.01 -3.47 11.46
N ASN A 231 -7.70 -4.32 10.48
CA ASN A 231 -8.44 -5.55 10.21
C ASN A 231 -7.92 -6.77 10.98
N VAL A 232 -6.79 -6.67 11.68
CA VAL A 232 -6.24 -7.81 12.43
C VAL A 232 -6.93 -7.97 13.79
N PRO A 233 -7.12 -9.21 14.28
CA PRO A 233 -7.83 -9.44 15.54
C PRO A 233 -7.02 -9.02 16.77
N ASN A 234 -5.69 -9.11 16.73
CA ASN A 234 -4.81 -8.84 17.87
C ASN A 234 -3.59 -8.01 17.45
N THR A 235 -3.44 -6.83 18.04
CA THR A 235 -2.32 -5.91 17.80
C THR A 235 -1.24 -5.98 18.89
N ARG A 236 -1.57 -6.48 20.08
CA ARG A 236 -0.76 -6.34 21.30
C ARG A 236 0.64 -6.93 21.21
N ASN A 237 0.79 -8.08 20.57
CA ASN A 237 2.08 -8.76 20.46
C ASN A 237 2.67 -8.68 19.04
N HIS A 238 2.01 -7.95 18.14
CA HIS A 238 2.23 -8.06 16.70
C HIS A 238 2.48 -6.73 15.99
N CYS A 239 1.89 -5.64 16.49
CA CYS A 239 1.88 -4.37 15.80
C CYS A 239 2.56 -3.28 16.64
N LEU A 240 3.35 -2.43 15.99
CA LEU A 240 3.93 -1.21 16.55
C LEU A 240 3.58 -0.01 15.67
N ALA A 241 3.35 1.15 16.30
CA ALA A 241 3.20 2.41 15.60
C ALA A 241 4.10 3.50 16.17
N TYR A 242 4.78 4.19 15.28
CA TYR A 242 5.58 5.37 15.57
C TYR A 242 4.96 6.55 14.83
N ILE A 243 4.56 7.57 15.57
CA ILE A 243 3.91 8.75 15.03
C ILE A 243 4.85 9.92 15.25
N ARG A 244 5.12 10.71 14.20
CA ARG A 244 5.91 11.94 14.30
C ARG A 244 5.06 13.15 13.92
N GLN A 245 5.20 14.22 14.69
CA GLN A 245 4.62 15.52 14.37
C GLN A 245 5.70 16.61 14.37
N ILE A 246 5.82 17.30 13.24
CA ILE A 246 6.65 18.50 13.06
C ILE A 246 5.82 19.72 13.43
N ASN A 247 6.31 20.47 14.41
CA ASN A 247 5.73 21.75 14.79
C ASN A 247 6.32 22.87 13.93
N ALA A 248 5.51 23.90 13.64
CA ALA A 248 5.94 25.11 12.94
C ALA A 248 6.61 24.86 11.57
N VAL A 249 5.88 24.21 10.66
CA VAL A 249 6.36 24.00 9.28
C VAL A 249 6.40 25.32 8.52
N ASP A 250 7.59 25.72 8.09
CA ASP A 250 7.80 26.92 7.27
C ASP A 250 7.35 26.69 5.83
N MET A 251 6.20 27.26 5.47
CA MET A 251 5.58 27.14 4.15
C MET A 251 6.30 27.96 3.06
N THR A 252 7.33 28.76 3.39
CA THR A 252 8.07 29.53 2.39
C THR A 252 8.90 28.64 1.46
N ASN A 253 9.42 27.51 1.98
CA ASN A 253 10.20 26.55 1.20
C ASN A 253 9.35 25.33 0.79
N LEU A 254 8.45 25.54 -0.17
CA LEU A 254 7.53 24.51 -0.68
C LEU A 254 8.23 23.22 -1.14
N LYS A 255 9.46 23.32 -1.67
CA LYS A 255 10.23 22.15 -2.13
C LYS A 255 10.54 21.21 -0.96
N GLU A 256 11.01 21.77 0.16
CA GLU A 256 11.29 20.98 1.36
C GLU A 256 9.99 20.53 2.05
N VAL A 257 8.99 21.41 2.15
CA VAL A 257 7.69 21.07 2.76
C VAL A 257 7.00 19.91 2.05
N SER A 258 7.05 19.85 0.71
CA SER A 258 6.42 18.78 -0.07
C SER A 258 6.96 17.37 0.25
N LYS A 259 8.15 17.27 0.87
CA LYS A 259 8.70 16.01 1.36
C LYS A 259 7.98 15.49 2.60
N PHE A 260 7.40 16.38 3.42
CA PHE A 260 6.76 16.05 4.70
C PHE A 260 5.24 16.20 4.68
N ILE A 261 4.69 16.94 3.72
CA ILE A 261 3.25 17.22 3.59
C ILE A 261 2.83 17.02 2.13
N ASP A 262 1.60 16.54 1.89
CA ASP A 262 1.05 16.46 0.54
C ASP A 262 0.60 17.83 0.03
N THR A 263 0.96 18.12 -1.21
CA THR A 263 0.73 19.42 -1.83
C THR A 263 0.14 19.25 -3.23
N LEU A 264 -0.83 20.08 -3.58
CA LEU A 264 -1.35 20.24 -4.93
C LEU A 264 -0.81 21.56 -5.49
N GLY A 265 0.21 21.47 -6.35
CA GLY A 265 0.91 22.66 -6.84
C GLY A 265 1.61 23.43 -5.72
N ARG A 266 1.07 24.59 -5.33
CA ARG A 266 1.64 25.46 -4.29
C ARG A 266 0.86 25.46 -2.98
N THR A 267 -0.19 24.65 -2.86
CA THR A 267 -1.06 24.60 -1.68
C THR A 267 -1.04 23.22 -1.05
N VAL A 268 -1.32 23.15 0.24
CA VAL A 268 -1.50 21.87 0.95
C VAL A 268 -2.71 21.12 0.38
N ASP A 269 -2.57 19.82 0.19
CA ASP A 269 -3.67 18.92 -0.19
C ASP A 269 -4.57 18.67 1.03
N ILE A 270 -5.62 19.47 1.17
CA ILE A 270 -6.54 19.41 2.32
C ILE A 270 -7.24 18.05 2.42
N GLU A 271 -7.56 17.41 1.28
CA GLU A 271 -8.19 16.09 1.26
C GLU A 271 -7.25 15.04 1.84
N ALA A 272 -6.00 15.00 1.36
CA ALA A 272 -4.99 14.08 1.87
C ALA A 272 -4.73 14.29 3.38
N GLN A 273 -4.70 15.55 3.84
CA GLN A 273 -4.54 15.84 5.27
C GLN A 273 -5.72 15.34 6.12
N LYS A 274 -6.96 15.50 5.64
CA LYS A 274 -8.14 14.97 6.33
C LYS A 274 -8.10 13.45 6.45
N LEU A 275 -7.76 12.76 5.35
CA LEU A 275 -7.64 11.30 5.34
C LEU A 275 -6.53 10.82 6.27
N LEU A 276 -5.38 11.51 6.28
CA LEU A 276 -4.29 11.20 7.21
C LEU A 276 -4.68 11.43 8.66
N THR A 277 -5.34 12.54 8.99
CA THR A 277 -5.79 12.82 10.35
C THR A 277 -6.75 11.74 10.84
N ASP A 278 -7.72 11.35 10.02
CA ASP A 278 -8.62 10.25 10.35
C ASP A 278 -7.86 8.92 10.57
N LEU A 279 -6.92 8.58 9.70
CA LEU A 279 -6.12 7.36 9.85
C LEU A 279 -5.24 7.38 11.11
N ARG A 280 -4.41 8.43 11.26
CA ARG A 280 -3.32 8.55 12.24
C ARG A 280 -3.83 8.91 13.63
N ASP A 281 -4.82 9.80 13.71
CA ASP A 281 -5.26 10.40 14.98
C ASP A 281 -6.56 9.79 15.50
N VAL A 282 -7.34 9.09 14.66
CA VAL A 282 -8.61 8.47 15.04
C VAL A 282 -8.55 6.94 14.96
N ARG A 283 -8.45 6.36 13.76
CA ARG A 283 -8.60 4.91 13.58
C ARG A 283 -7.44 4.10 14.16
N LEU A 284 -6.20 4.52 13.93
CA LEU A 284 -5.03 3.81 14.45
C LEU A 284 -5.00 3.79 16.00
N PRO A 285 -5.14 4.93 16.72
CA PRO A 285 -5.14 4.94 18.18
C PRO A 285 -6.30 4.18 18.81
N GLN A 286 -7.44 4.04 18.11
CA GLN A 286 -8.58 3.24 18.59
C GLN A 286 -8.31 1.73 18.53
N LYS A 287 -7.35 1.28 17.72
CA LYS A 287 -7.09 -0.14 17.47
C LYS A 287 -5.78 -0.64 18.07
N ILE A 288 -4.73 0.18 18.08
CA ILE A 288 -3.42 -0.22 18.58
C ILE A 288 -3.37 -0.11 20.11
N GLU A 289 -2.66 -1.04 20.75
CA GLU A 289 -2.38 -0.95 22.18
C GLU A 289 -1.56 0.30 22.50
N LEU A 290 -1.92 1.00 23.58
CA LEU A 290 -1.23 2.23 24.00
C LEU A 290 0.25 1.99 24.29
N SER A 291 0.63 0.81 24.80
CA SER A 291 2.04 0.42 25.02
C SER A 291 2.83 0.27 23.73
N ASN A 292 2.15 0.12 22.59
CA ASN A 292 2.74 -0.15 21.29
C ASN A 292 2.69 1.07 20.35
N SER A 293 2.18 2.20 20.83
CA SER A 293 2.14 3.46 20.12
C SER A 293 3.11 4.45 20.74
N VAL A 294 4.06 4.93 19.95
CA VAL A 294 5.00 6.00 20.32
C VAL A 294 4.64 7.26 19.55
N LYS A 295 4.56 8.40 20.22
CA LYS A 295 4.27 9.72 19.64
C LYS A 295 5.39 10.71 19.97
#